data_AF-C0NP28-F1
#
_entry.id   AF-C0NP28-F1
#
_cell.length_a   1.000
_cell.length_b   1.000
_cell.length_c   1.000
_cell.angle_alpha   90.00
_cell.angle_beta   90.00
_cell.angle_gamma   90.00
#
_symmetry.space_group_name_H-M   'P 1'
#
loop_
_entity.id
_entity.type
_entity.pdbx_description
1 polymer ?
#
loop_
_entity_poly.entity_id
_entity_poly.type
_entity_poly.pdbx_seq_one_letter_code
_entity_poly.pdbx_strand_id
1 'polypeptide(L)'
;MAGEPPRRERNQPDADIKAKQYAEFEDWAMANIEKFHKQTCLCSNKCTEILERIQLKEVAIHDATRVAEGTHDGHLLSQIEKEKKELADLYRNTQKYRNDLEKARKRCGQLKLMLESGLRELRPRFVGALRLLFRS
;
A
#
# COMPACT_ATOMS: atom_id res chain seq x y z
N MET A 1 58.46 -30.22 -1.11
CA MET A 1 57.20 -30.20 -0.34
C MET A 1 56.61 -28.81 -0.45
N ALA A 2 55.74 -28.57 -1.43
CA ALA A 2 55.01 -27.31 -1.52
C ALA A 2 53.87 -27.40 -0.50
N GLY A 3 53.98 -26.63 0.60
CA GLY A 3 52.96 -26.60 1.64
C GLY A 3 51.63 -26.16 1.05
N GLU A 4 50.56 -26.90 1.36
CA GLU A 4 49.21 -26.51 0.98
C GLU A 4 48.92 -25.09 1.48
N PRO A 5 48.33 -24.22 0.64
CA PRO A 5 48.00 -22.86 1.05
C PRO A 5 47.07 -22.87 2.26
N PRO A 6 47.23 -21.90 3.18
CA PRO A 6 46.48 -21.84 4.43
C PRO A 6 44.96 -21.87 4.18
N ARG A 7 44.31 -22.84 4.83
CA ARG A 7 42.87 -23.08 4.76
C ARG A 7 42.09 -21.82 5.11
N ARG A 8 41.15 -21.49 4.22
CA ARG A 8 40.28 -20.32 4.25
C ARG A 8 39.29 -20.39 5.42
N GLU A 9 39.62 -19.84 6.58
CA GLU A 9 38.66 -19.72 7.71
C GLU A 9 38.18 -18.29 7.98
N ARG A 10 38.77 -17.25 7.38
CA ARG A 10 38.43 -15.86 7.77
C ARG A 10 37.09 -15.31 7.26
N ASN A 11 36.50 -15.85 6.19
CA ASN A 11 35.38 -15.19 5.52
C ASN A 11 34.02 -15.89 5.68
N GLN A 12 33.97 -17.07 6.30
CA GLN A 12 32.72 -17.82 6.51
C GLN A 12 31.78 -17.20 7.55
N PRO A 13 32.27 -16.77 8.75
CA PRO A 13 31.40 -16.16 9.75
C PRO A 13 30.71 -14.90 9.20
N ASP A 14 31.42 -14.10 8.41
CA ASP A 14 30.90 -12.89 7.78
C ASP A 14 29.80 -13.20 6.74
N ALA A 15 29.93 -14.30 6.00
CA ALA A 15 28.93 -14.70 5.01
C ALA A 15 27.63 -15.17 5.69
N ASP A 16 27.72 -15.98 6.74
CA ASP A 16 26.56 -16.48 7.49
C ASP A 16 25.86 -15.35 8.26
N ILE A 17 26.62 -14.44 8.88
CA ILE A 17 26.07 -13.24 9.53
C ILE A 17 25.33 -12.37 8.52
N LYS A 18 25.92 -12.11 7.35
CA LYS A 18 25.24 -11.35 6.29
C LYS A 18 23.98 -12.07 5.81
N ALA A 19 24.04 -13.37 5.55
CA ALA A 19 22.89 -14.15 5.11
C ALA A 19 21.72 -14.07 6.11
N LYS A 20 22.02 -14.16 7.41
CA LYS A 20 21.04 -13.98 8.48
C LYS A 20 20.45 -12.57 8.50
N GLN A 21 21.30 -11.54 8.42
CA GLN A 21 20.85 -10.14 8.35
C GLN A 21 19.94 -9.87 7.13
N TYR A 22 20.25 -10.48 5.97
CA TYR A 22 19.39 -10.38 4.79
C TYR A 22 18.04 -11.07 4.98
N ALA A 23 18.01 -12.25 5.59
CA ALA A 23 16.76 -12.94 5.90
C ALA A 23 15.88 -12.13 6.87
N GLU A 24 16.48 -11.58 7.92
CA GLU A 24 15.77 -10.71 8.87
C GLU A 24 15.22 -9.44 8.20
N PHE A 25 15.99 -8.85 7.27
CA PHE A 25 15.54 -7.70 6.49
C PHE A 25 14.39 -8.06 5.54
N GLU A 26 14.46 -9.21 4.86
CA GLU A 26 13.40 -9.71 3.98
C GLU A 26 12.10 -9.94 4.75
N ASP A 27 12.17 -10.66 5.88
CA ASP A 27 11.02 -10.91 6.75
C ASP A 27 10.40 -9.61 7.25
N TRP A 28 11.24 -8.66 7.71
CA TRP A 28 10.78 -7.34 8.13
C TRP A 28 10.11 -6.57 6.98
N ALA A 29 10.73 -6.52 5.80
CA ALA A 29 10.21 -5.79 4.65
C ALA A 29 8.87 -6.38 4.18
N MET A 30 8.78 -7.71 4.10
CA MET A 30 7.55 -8.42 3.71
C MET A 30 6.41 -8.20 4.71
N ALA A 31 6.70 -8.28 6.01
CA ALA A 31 5.71 -7.99 7.05
C ALA A 31 5.17 -6.56 6.97
N ASN A 32 6.04 -5.58 6.70
CA ASN A 32 5.63 -4.17 6.55
C ASN A 32 4.81 -3.94 5.26
N ILE A 33 5.18 -4.58 4.15
CA ILE A 33 4.40 -4.55 2.90
C ILE A 33 3.00 -5.13 3.13
N GLU A 34 2.90 -6.27 3.82
CA GLU A 34 1.61 -6.90 4.12
C GLU A 34 0.74 -6.01 5.03
N LYS A 35 1.34 -5.39 6.05
CA LYS A 35 0.65 -4.43 6.92
C LYS A 35 0.11 -3.24 6.12
N PHE A 36 0.93 -2.66 5.25
CA PHE A 36 0.51 -1.57 4.37
C PHE A 36 -0.63 -2.01 3.45
N HIS A 37 -0.53 -3.21 2.86
CA HIS A 37 -1.57 -3.77 2.02
C HIS A 37 -2.91 -3.86 2.76
N LYS A 38 -2.92 -4.47 3.96
CA LYS A 38 -4.13 -4.56 4.81
C LYS A 38 -4.71 -3.19 5.12
N GLN A 39 -3.88 -2.21 5.47
CA GLN A 39 -4.33 -0.84 5.73
C GLN A 39 -4.95 -0.19 4.49
N THR A 40 -4.31 -0.28 3.31
CA THR A 40 -4.89 0.25 2.07
C THR A 40 -6.22 -0.40 1.70
N CYS A 41 -6.39 -1.71 1.94
CA CYS A 41 -7.66 -2.39 1.72
C CYS A 41 -8.75 -1.88 2.66
N LEU A 42 -8.46 -1.73 3.96
CA LEU A 42 -9.40 -1.16 4.93
C LEU A 42 -9.79 0.27 4.57
N CYS A 43 -8.82 1.11 4.19
CA CYS A 43 -9.10 2.47 3.76
C CYS A 43 -9.94 2.51 2.48
N SER A 44 -9.67 1.61 1.52
CA SER A 44 -10.47 1.49 0.29
C SER A 44 -11.92 1.12 0.60
N ASN A 45 -12.16 0.17 1.51
CA ASN A 45 -13.51 -0.22 1.92
C ASN A 45 -14.26 0.95 2.57
N LYS A 46 -13.59 1.70 3.45
CA LYS A 46 -14.16 2.92 4.05
C LYS A 46 -14.52 3.97 3.00
N CYS A 47 -13.69 4.14 1.96
CA CYS A 47 -14.06 5.03 0.85
C CYS A 47 -15.33 4.57 0.14
N THR A 48 -15.47 3.26 -0.11
CA THR A 48 -16.68 2.69 -0.70
C THR A 48 -17.90 2.94 0.18
N GLU A 49 -17.82 2.64 1.48
CA GLU A 49 -18.91 2.90 2.42
C GLU A 49 -19.33 4.38 2.45
N ILE A 50 -18.37 5.30 2.40
CA ILE A 50 -18.66 6.74 2.34
C ILE A 50 -19.37 7.09 1.02
N LEU A 51 -18.92 6.56 -0.12
CA LEU A 51 -19.55 6.80 -1.41
C LEU A 51 -20.98 6.25 -1.48
N GLU A 52 -21.24 5.08 -0.89
CA GLU A 52 -22.59 4.52 -0.78
C GLU A 52 -23.50 5.40 0.09
N ARG A 53 -22.97 5.90 1.22
CA ARG A 53 -23.71 6.86 2.07
C ARG A 53 -23.99 8.17 1.35
N ILE A 54 -23.07 8.63 0.50
CA ILE A 54 -23.28 9.82 -0.33
C ILE A 54 -24.45 9.58 -1.28
N GLN A 55 -24.49 8.44 -1.98
CA GLN A 55 -25.60 8.09 -2.89
C GLN A 55 -26.95 8.05 -2.15
N LEU A 56 -27.00 7.47 -0.95
CA LEU A 56 -28.22 7.47 -0.14
C LEU A 56 -28.65 8.88 0.25
N LYS A 57 -27.70 9.76 0.58
CA LYS A 57 -27.99 11.16 0.90
C LYS A 57 -28.42 11.96 -0.33
N GLU A 58 -27.88 11.66 -1.52
CA GLU A 58 -28.32 12.26 -2.79
C GLU A 58 -29.79 11.95 -3.07
N VAL A 59 -30.23 10.71 -2.85
CA VAL A 59 -31.64 10.31 -2.97
C VAL A 59 -32.51 11.08 -1.99
N ALA A 60 -32.12 11.14 -0.71
CA ALA A 60 -32.88 11.90 0.30
C ALA A 60 -32.98 13.39 -0.03
N ILE A 61 -31.90 13.99 -0.55
CA ILE A 61 -31.87 15.37 -1.01
C ILE A 61 -32.82 15.57 -2.21
N HIS A 62 -32.88 14.61 -3.14
CA HIS A 62 -33.79 14.67 -4.27
C HIS A 62 -35.25 14.65 -3.82
N ASP A 63 -35.61 13.74 -2.91
CA ASP A 63 -36.96 13.66 -2.34
C ASP A 63 -37.33 14.94 -1.59
N ALA A 64 -36.41 15.48 -0.78
CA ALA A 64 -36.60 16.75 -0.09
C ALA A 64 -36.77 17.92 -1.06
N THR A 65 -36.03 17.92 -2.18
CA THR A 65 -36.15 18.95 -3.23
C THR A 65 -37.56 18.95 -3.81
N ARG A 66 -38.07 17.76 -4.17
CA ARG A 66 -39.42 17.62 -4.73
C ARG A 66 -40.51 18.10 -3.77
N VAL A 67 -40.36 17.82 -2.48
CA VAL A 67 -41.30 18.31 -1.45
C VAL A 67 -41.23 19.83 -1.34
N ALA A 68 -40.02 20.39 -1.26
CA ALA A 68 -39.80 21.83 -1.13
C ALA A 68 -40.30 22.63 -2.34
N GLU A 69 -40.13 22.10 -3.55
CA GLU A 69 -40.68 22.66 -4.79
C GLU A 69 -42.21 22.61 -4.78
N GLY A 70 -42.81 21.52 -4.29
CA GLY A 70 -44.26 21.40 -4.14
C GLY A 70 -44.85 22.41 -3.15
N THR A 71 -44.16 22.69 -2.04
CA THR A 71 -44.60 23.65 -1.02
C THR A 71 -44.19 25.09 -1.31
N HIS A 72 -43.36 25.32 -2.34
CA HIS A 72 -42.74 26.62 -2.63
C HIS A 72 -41.99 27.22 -1.42
N ASP A 73 -41.43 26.37 -0.56
CA ASP A 73 -40.69 26.80 0.62
C ASP A 73 -39.27 27.23 0.25
N GLY A 74 -39.08 28.53 0.04
CA GLY A 74 -37.79 29.12 -0.33
C GLY A 74 -36.68 28.92 0.72
N HIS A 75 -37.03 28.79 2.00
CA HIS A 75 -36.05 28.54 3.05
C HIS A 75 -35.55 27.09 2.99
N LEU A 76 -36.47 26.13 2.83
CA LEU A 76 -36.12 24.72 2.65
C LEU A 76 -35.27 24.51 1.39
N LEU A 77 -35.62 25.15 0.27
CA LEU A 77 -34.82 25.10 -0.96
C LEU A 77 -33.39 25.63 -0.77
N SER A 78 -33.22 26.71 0.01
CA SER A 78 -31.90 27.28 0.31
C SER A 78 -31.05 26.34 1.17
N GLN A 79 -31.66 25.65 2.15
CA GLN A 79 -30.98 24.64 2.96
C GLN A 79 -30.55 23.43 2.12
N ILE A 80 -31.44 22.96 1.24
CA ILE A 80 -31.16 21.87 0.32
C ILE A 80 -29.98 22.22 -0.60
N GLU A 81 -29.91 23.44 -1.12
CA GLU A 81 -28.81 23.87 -1.98
C GLU A 81 -27.47 23.91 -1.23
N LYS A 82 -27.49 24.29 0.06
CA LYS A 82 -26.30 24.21 0.92
C LYS A 82 -25.86 22.76 1.12
N GLU A 83 -26.78 21.87 1.47
CA GLU A 83 -26.50 20.43 1.65
C GLU A 83 -25.99 19.77 0.36
N LYS A 84 -26.52 20.14 -0.81
CA LYS A 84 -26.02 19.69 -2.13
C LYS A 84 -24.55 20.05 -2.32
N LYS A 85 -24.14 21.28 -1.99
CA LYS A 85 -22.75 21.73 -2.09
C LYS A 85 -21.84 20.97 -1.15
N GLU A 86 -22.24 20.83 0.11
CA GLU A 86 -21.46 20.06 1.10
C GLU A 86 -21.30 18.60 0.69
N LEU A 87 -22.35 17.99 0.13
CA LEU A 87 -22.32 16.62 -0.37
C LEU A 87 -21.40 16.47 -1.59
N ALA A 88 -21.43 17.43 -2.52
CA ALA A 88 -20.55 17.44 -3.68
C ALA A 88 -19.07 17.59 -3.28
N ASP A 89 -18.77 18.41 -2.27
CA ASP A 89 -17.43 18.55 -1.72
C ASP A 89 -16.98 17.27 -1.00
N LEU A 90 -17.85 16.62 -0.23
CA LEU A 90 -17.57 15.34 0.41
C LEU A 90 -17.28 14.24 -0.63
N TYR A 91 -18.06 14.19 -1.72
CA TYR A 91 -17.82 13.27 -2.83
C TYR A 91 -16.45 13.50 -3.46
N ARG A 92 -16.13 14.75 -3.81
CA ARG A 92 -14.85 15.12 -4.43
C ARG A 92 -13.66 14.74 -3.54
N ASN A 93 -13.77 15.04 -2.24
CA ASN A 93 -12.72 14.74 -1.26
C ASN A 93 -12.53 13.22 -1.10
N THR A 94 -13.62 12.46 -1.03
CA THR A 94 -13.59 10.99 -0.93
C THR A 94 -12.97 10.37 -2.19
N GLN A 95 -13.34 10.86 -3.37
CA GLN A 95 -12.79 10.39 -4.65
C GLN A 95 -11.30 10.70 -4.77
N LYS A 96 -10.86 11.90 -4.34
CA LYS A 96 -9.44 12.27 -4.28
C LYS A 96 -8.67 11.33 -3.36
N TYR A 97 -9.18 11.10 -2.15
CA TYR A 97 -8.55 10.21 -1.19
C TYR A 97 -8.45 8.76 -1.71
N ARG A 98 -9.49 8.26 -2.38
CA ARG A 98 -9.46 6.96 -3.07
C ARG A 98 -8.37 6.89 -4.14
N ASN A 99 -8.23 7.93 -4.96
CA ASN A 99 -7.19 7.99 -5.99
C ASN A 99 -5.77 8.00 -5.39
N ASP A 100 -5.58 8.71 -4.27
CA ASP A 100 -4.29 8.77 -3.59
C ASP A 100 -3.94 7.43 -2.92
N LEU A 101 -4.94 6.72 -2.37
CA LEU A 101 -4.78 5.33 -1.90
C LEU A 101 -4.37 4.38 -3.04
N GLU A 102 -4.98 4.51 -4.22
CA GLU A 102 -4.63 3.68 -5.38
C GLU A 102 -3.19 3.92 -5.84
N LYS A 103 -2.76 5.19 -5.90
CA LYS A 103 -1.36 5.54 -6.20
C LYS A 103 -0.40 4.97 -5.17
N ALA A 104 -0.73 5.07 -3.88
CA ALA A 104 0.10 4.53 -2.82
C ALA A 104 0.20 3.00 -2.89
N ARG A 105 -0.92 2.32 -3.19
CA ARG A 105 -0.95 0.87 -3.45
C ARG A 105 -0.06 0.48 -4.63
N LYS A 106 -0.11 1.21 -5.76
CA LYS A 106 0.74 0.97 -6.93
C LYS A 106 2.23 1.12 -6.58
N ARG A 107 2.60 2.19 -5.86
CA ARG A 107 3.98 2.42 -5.40
C ARG A 107 4.46 1.31 -4.47
N CYS A 108 3.62 0.85 -3.54
CA CYS A 108 3.96 -0.28 -2.68
C CYS A 108 4.16 -1.57 -3.49
N GLY A 109 3.32 -1.83 -4.49
CA GLY A 109 3.51 -2.96 -5.41
C GLY A 109 4.84 -2.89 -6.16
N GLN A 110 5.25 -1.71 -6.62
CA GLN A 110 6.55 -1.50 -7.25
C GLN A 110 7.71 -1.75 -6.28
N LEU A 111 7.64 -1.23 -5.06
CA LEU A 111 8.67 -1.47 -4.04
C LEU A 111 8.78 -2.96 -3.69
N LYS A 112 7.65 -3.66 -3.59
CA LYS A 112 7.63 -5.12 -3.39
C LYS A 112 8.36 -5.84 -4.52
N LEU A 113 8.06 -5.51 -5.78
CA LEU A 113 8.72 -6.11 -6.93
C LEU A 113 10.23 -5.82 -6.94
N MET A 114 10.65 -4.60 -6.61
CA MET A 114 12.07 -4.23 -6.50
C MET A 114 12.78 -5.00 -5.39
N LEU A 115 12.13 -5.20 -4.24
CA LEU A 115 12.67 -6.03 -3.16
C LEU A 115 12.82 -7.48 -3.61
N GLU A 116 11.77 -8.06 -4.19
CA GLU A 116 11.82 -9.43 -4.72
C GLU A 116 12.89 -9.62 -5.80
N SER A 117 13.05 -8.64 -6.71
CA SER A 117 14.09 -8.70 -7.75
C SER A 117 15.49 -8.53 -7.17
N GLY A 118 15.69 -7.55 -6.28
CA GLY A 118 16.98 -7.32 -5.62
C GLY A 118 17.40 -8.52 -4.77
N LEU A 119 16.46 -9.15 -4.07
CA LEU A 119 16.70 -10.38 -3.32
C LEU A 119 17.08 -11.53 -4.25
N ARG A 120 16.40 -11.68 -5.39
CA ARG A 120 16.77 -12.68 -6.42
C ARG A 120 18.14 -12.43 -7.02
N GLU A 121 18.61 -11.19 -7.12
CA GLU A 121 19.95 -10.86 -7.64
C GLU A 121 21.05 -11.04 -6.59
N LEU A 122 20.76 -10.76 -5.32
CA LEU A 122 21.71 -10.93 -4.21
C LEU A 122 21.89 -12.40 -3.83
N ARG A 123 20.82 -13.20 -3.86
CA ARG A 123 20.86 -14.61 -3.43
C ARG A 123 21.92 -15.45 -4.17
N PRO A 124 22.08 -15.38 -5.51
CA PRO A 124 23.15 -16.07 -6.23
C PRO A 124 24.54 -15.48 -5.94
N ARG A 125 24.66 -14.19 -5.63
CA ARG A 125 25.97 -13.61 -5.27
C ARG A 125 26.45 -14.14 -3.93
N PHE A 126 25.56 -14.30 -2.94
CA PHE A 126 25.91 -14.91 -1.65
C PHE A 126 26.10 -16.42 -1.76
N VAL A 127 25.17 -17.15 -2.39
CA VAL A 127 25.27 -18.61 -2.57
C VAL A 127 26.41 -18.98 -3.51
N GLY A 128 26.66 -18.19 -4.55
CA GLY A 128 27.74 -18.36 -5.52
C GLY A 128 29.10 -18.04 -4.91
N ALA A 129 29.20 -16.98 -4.10
CA ALA A 129 30.41 -16.71 -3.31
C ALA A 129 30.70 -17.88 -2.36
N LEU A 130 29.68 -18.43 -1.69
CA LEU A 130 29.80 -19.63 -0.88
C LEU A 130 30.27 -20.83 -1.71
N ARG A 131 29.63 -21.13 -2.86
CA ARG A 131 30.03 -22.28 -3.71
C ARG A 131 31.42 -22.13 -4.32
N LEU A 132 31.82 -20.94 -4.74
CA LEU A 132 33.18 -20.68 -5.25
C LEU A 132 34.22 -20.85 -4.14
N LEU A 133 33.86 -20.49 -2.90
CA LEU A 133 34.70 -20.75 -1.72
C LEU A 133 34.78 -22.25 -1.38
N PHE A 134 33.76 -23.05 -1.65
CA PHE A 134 33.78 -24.51 -1.43
C PHE A 134 34.35 -25.35 -2.59
N ARG A 135 34.49 -24.77 -3.79
CA ARG A 135 35.05 -25.47 -4.97
C ARG A 135 36.55 -25.23 -5.20
N SER A 136 37.20 -24.42 -4.38
CA SER A 136 38.65 -24.18 -4.47
C SER A 136 39.33 -24.28 -3.12
#